data_AF-A0A7V2JFQ1-F1
#
_entry.id   AF-A0A7V2JFQ1-F1
#
_cell.length_a   1.000
_cell.length_b   1.000
_cell.length_c   1.000
_cell.angle_alpha   90.00
_cell.angle_beta   90.00
_cell.angle_gamma   90.00
#
_symmetry.space_group_name_H-M   'P 1'
#
loop_
_entity.id
_entity.type
_entity.pdbx_description
1 polymer ?
#
loop_
_entity_poly.entity_id
_entity_poly.type
_entity_poly.pdbx_seq_one_letter_code
_entity_poly.pdbx_strand_id
1 'polypeptide(L)'
;MSPENENKIIGITISIVFENSSMNRDQSVGNIMTLKKLTIGNTDHIMLSRQWMTNKIINTLVSRFPDDWKPAPLTVAKKVIQYELLKPGEKIKVVGDIINYAELDAFGYMSTAEKKKRKKEQEEEDSDKESNKKNGIQVTLTRKAPVSATKAISLYPWKGDMGFYANHAMVSRYNETSPEEPATPDPYSKEECYSLFKFSVTIDLKMLGEDTWFLPDNVINKLDIPKIEDKYGTVELNKEKKSLKFKLNPETKTKRVLQILDVLKDGLIAHGSGENYGIIPLFIVAAPVKIPIPLFHSIIQVNHETGKIVVEDMLNIIKDNGYIVREGDKPIVYIQSFRKDILDEKDTEALSDYCGYNGFKDYIKDYIENHKK
;
A
#
# COMPACT_ATOMS: atom_id res chain seq x y z
N MET A 1 -6.36 34.63 0.06
CA MET A 1 -6.21 33.58 1.08
C MET A 1 -5.29 34.12 2.17
N SER A 2 -5.54 33.85 3.44
CA SER A 2 -4.59 34.25 4.50
C SER A 2 -3.22 33.58 4.25
N PRO A 3 -2.09 34.24 4.59
CA PRO A 3 -0.74 33.68 4.42
C PRO A 3 -0.56 32.31 5.09
N GLU A 4 -1.32 32.03 6.14
CA GLU A 4 -1.29 30.76 6.88
C GLU A 4 -1.82 29.53 6.10
N ASN A 5 -2.44 29.71 4.93
CA ASN A 5 -2.94 28.63 4.09
C ASN A 5 -1.98 28.20 2.98
N GLU A 6 -0.92 28.97 2.68
CA GLU A 6 -0.02 28.65 1.58
C GLU A 6 0.91 27.45 1.86
N ASN A 7 1.25 27.20 3.13
CA ASN A 7 2.19 26.15 3.53
C ASN A 7 1.53 24.94 4.22
N LYS A 8 0.21 24.81 4.14
CA LYS A 8 -0.48 23.67 4.75
C LYS A 8 -0.23 22.40 3.95
N ILE A 9 0.62 21.52 4.47
CA ILE A 9 0.81 20.17 3.95
C ILE A 9 -0.40 19.30 4.32
N ILE A 10 -1.07 18.76 3.30
CA ILE A 10 -2.19 17.82 3.50
C ILE A 10 -1.73 16.40 3.18
N GLY A 11 -0.76 16.22 2.29
CA GLY A 11 -0.21 14.91 2.00
C GLY A 11 1.21 14.93 1.45
N ILE A 12 1.70 13.75 1.11
CA ILE A 12 2.97 13.54 0.42
C ILE A 12 2.68 12.75 -0.84
N THR A 13 3.28 13.16 -1.95
CA THR A 13 3.25 12.41 -3.20
C THR A 13 4.65 11.86 -3.46
N ILE A 14 4.75 10.59 -3.84
CA ILE A 14 6.00 9.89 -4.16
C ILE A 14 5.78 9.15 -5.48
N SER A 15 6.74 9.22 -6.40
CA SER A 15 6.77 8.38 -7.59
C SER A 15 8.14 7.75 -7.76
N ILE A 16 8.14 6.47 -8.10
CA ILE A 16 9.33 5.61 -8.10
C ILE A 16 9.40 4.91 -9.44
N VAL A 17 10.58 4.94 -10.04
CA VAL A 17 10.95 4.09 -11.18
C VAL A 17 11.88 2.99 -10.66
N PHE A 18 11.63 1.77 -11.10
CA PHE A 18 12.44 0.60 -10.76
C PHE A 18 12.49 -0.35 -11.96
N GLU A 19 13.46 -1.26 -11.97
CA GLU A 19 13.53 -2.31 -12.98
C GLU A 19 13.04 -3.62 -12.39
N ASN A 20 12.29 -4.41 -13.16
CA ASN A 20 11.77 -5.69 -12.68
C ASN A 20 11.39 -6.64 -13.80
N SER A 21 11.33 -7.92 -13.45
CA SER A 21 10.55 -8.89 -14.20
C SER A 21 9.09 -8.84 -13.76
N SER A 22 8.15 -9.24 -14.62
CA SER A 22 6.73 -9.27 -14.23
C SER A 22 6.44 -10.42 -13.25
N MET A 23 6.45 -10.09 -11.95
CA MET A 23 6.32 -11.06 -10.85
C MET A 23 4.87 -11.42 -10.48
N ASN A 24 3.87 -10.66 -10.94
CA ASN A 24 2.46 -10.93 -10.68
C ASN A 24 1.75 -11.41 -11.96
N ARG A 25 1.11 -12.57 -11.89
CA ARG A 25 0.50 -13.23 -13.05
C ARG A 25 -1.01 -13.36 -12.92
N ASP A 26 -1.68 -13.53 -14.05
CA ASP A 26 -3.10 -13.89 -14.09
C ASP A 26 -3.28 -15.41 -13.94
N GLN A 27 -4.54 -15.85 -13.89
CA GLN A 27 -4.84 -17.28 -13.99
C GLN A 27 -4.33 -17.82 -15.32
N SER A 28 -3.73 -19.01 -15.29
CA SER A 28 -3.22 -19.68 -16.48
C SER A 28 -4.34 -19.93 -17.49
N VAL A 29 -4.11 -19.56 -18.75
CA VAL A 29 -5.00 -19.92 -19.86
C VAL A 29 -4.38 -21.15 -20.53
N GLY A 30 -4.96 -22.33 -20.29
CA GLY A 30 -4.32 -23.59 -20.66
C GLY A 30 -3.00 -23.79 -19.90
N ASN A 31 -1.93 -24.14 -20.62
CA ASN A 31 -0.58 -24.33 -20.07
C ASN A 31 0.31 -23.07 -20.17
N ILE A 32 -0.30 -21.90 -20.39
CA ILE A 32 0.40 -20.62 -20.50
C ILE A 32 0.12 -19.78 -19.26
N MET A 33 1.19 -19.42 -18.54
CA MET A 33 1.11 -18.42 -17.47
C MET A 33 1.18 -17.00 -18.06
N THR A 34 0.09 -16.26 -17.96
CA THR A 34 -0.07 -14.93 -18.58
C THR A 34 0.28 -13.78 -17.64
N LEU A 35 0.78 -12.69 -18.22
CA LEU A 35 1.04 -11.44 -17.51
C LEU A 35 -0.22 -10.58 -17.41
N LYS A 36 -0.30 -9.77 -16.35
CA LYS A 36 -1.34 -8.73 -16.25
C LYS A 36 -1.01 -7.58 -17.19
N LYS A 37 -1.89 -7.30 -18.15
CA LYS A 37 -1.70 -6.27 -19.19
C LYS A 37 -2.71 -5.15 -19.06
N LEU A 38 -2.34 -3.96 -19.52
CA LEU A 38 -3.18 -2.77 -19.63
C LEU A 38 -2.84 -2.05 -20.93
N THR A 39 -3.85 -1.70 -21.72
CA THR A 39 -3.66 -0.87 -22.92
C THR A 39 -3.57 0.60 -22.53
N ILE A 40 -2.52 1.29 -22.99
CA ILE A 40 -2.32 2.74 -22.81
C ILE A 40 -2.13 3.34 -24.20
N GLY A 41 -3.06 4.20 -24.63
CA GLY A 41 -3.10 4.64 -26.02
C GLY A 41 -3.30 3.45 -26.96
N ASN A 42 -2.30 3.18 -27.80
CA ASN A 42 -2.33 2.10 -28.79
C ASN A 42 -1.36 0.95 -28.46
N THR A 43 -0.77 0.93 -27.26
CA THR A 43 0.24 -0.05 -26.85
C THR A 43 -0.17 -0.80 -25.60
N ASP A 44 0.21 -2.08 -25.53
CA ASP A 44 -0.01 -2.90 -24.34
C ASP A 44 1.18 -2.78 -23.39
N HIS A 45 0.88 -2.53 -22.13
CA HIS A 45 1.85 -2.42 -21.05
C HIS A 45 1.58 -3.47 -19.99
N ILE A 46 2.65 -4.02 -19.42
CA ILE A 46 2.55 -4.88 -18.25
C ILE A 46 2.28 -4.06 -17.00
N MET A 47 1.44 -4.59 -16.10
CA MET A 47 1.12 -3.96 -14.82
C MET A 47 1.30 -4.90 -13.61
N LEU A 48 1.93 -4.38 -12.54
CA LEU A 48 1.83 -4.96 -11.21
C LEU A 48 0.60 -4.40 -10.50
N SER A 49 -0.31 -5.26 -10.03
CA SER A 49 -1.60 -4.81 -9.50
C SER A 49 -1.43 -3.97 -8.23
N ARG A 50 -2.37 -3.05 -7.99
CA ARG A 50 -2.36 -2.20 -6.79
C ARG A 50 -2.31 -3.02 -5.51
N GLN A 51 -3.13 -4.07 -5.41
CA GLN A 51 -3.20 -4.93 -4.24
C GLN A 51 -1.88 -5.65 -3.99
N TRP A 52 -1.21 -6.10 -5.05
CA TRP A 52 0.10 -6.73 -4.95
C TRP A 52 1.15 -5.72 -4.46
N MET A 53 1.18 -4.51 -5.03
CA MET A 53 2.07 -3.43 -4.58
C MET A 53 1.84 -3.07 -3.11
N THR A 54 0.58 -2.88 -2.70
CA THR A 54 0.22 -2.62 -1.30
C THR A 54 0.69 -3.76 -0.38
N ASN A 55 0.51 -5.02 -0.79
CA ASN A 55 1.01 -6.16 -0.01
C ASN A 55 2.53 -6.15 0.13
N LYS A 56 3.28 -5.81 -0.92
CA LYS A 56 4.75 -5.73 -0.83
C LYS A 56 5.22 -4.62 0.10
N ILE A 57 4.53 -3.47 0.10
CA ILE A 57 4.79 -2.39 1.05
C ILE A 57 4.53 -2.87 2.49
N ILE A 58 3.36 -3.46 2.77
CA ILE A 58 3.02 -3.98 4.11
C ILE A 58 4.04 -5.02 4.59
N ASN A 59 4.34 -6.03 3.76
CA ASN A 59 5.28 -7.08 4.15
C ASN A 59 6.66 -6.52 4.46
N THR A 60 7.14 -5.55 3.66
CA THR A 60 8.44 -4.92 3.89
C THR A 60 8.46 -4.11 5.18
N LEU A 61 7.38 -3.38 5.47
CA LEU A 61 7.23 -2.64 6.74
C LEU A 61 7.23 -3.58 7.94
N VAL A 62 6.46 -4.66 7.90
CA VAL A 62 6.42 -5.68 8.95
C VAL A 62 7.79 -6.33 9.14
N SER A 63 8.48 -6.66 8.05
CA SER A 63 9.82 -7.28 8.12
C SER A 63 10.89 -6.33 8.64
N ARG A 64 10.85 -5.05 8.25
CA ARG A 64 11.89 -4.06 8.63
C ARG A 64 11.65 -3.43 10.00
N PHE A 65 10.40 -3.26 10.39
CA PHE A 65 10.00 -2.59 11.63
C PHE A 65 8.97 -3.41 12.42
N PRO A 66 9.31 -4.65 12.83
CA PRO A 66 8.35 -5.60 13.43
C PRO A 66 7.73 -5.13 14.75
N ASP A 67 8.43 -4.27 15.50
CA ASP A 67 7.93 -3.73 16.76
C ASP A 67 6.81 -2.69 16.57
N ASP A 68 6.87 -1.94 15.45
CA ASP A 68 5.92 -0.88 15.12
C ASP A 68 4.83 -1.34 14.13
N TRP A 69 5.16 -2.28 13.25
CA TRP A 69 4.29 -2.81 12.20
C TRP A 69 3.94 -4.26 12.49
N LYS A 70 2.86 -4.43 13.26
CA LYS A 70 2.30 -5.75 13.57
C LYS A 70 1.14 -6.05 12.64
N PRO A 71 1.06 -7.28 12.09
CA PRO A 71 -0.11 -7.70 11.32
C PRO A 71 -1.39 -7.56 12.15
N ALA A 72 -2.40 -6.90 11.59
CA ALA A 72 -3.67 -6.72 12.26
C ALA A 72 -4.45 -8.05 12.36
N PRO A 73 -5.24 -8.25 13.42
CA PRO A 73 -6.00 -9.48 13.61
C PRO A 73 -7.03 -9.66 12.49
N LEU A 74 -7.20 -10.91 12.05
CA LEU A 74 -8.10 -11.28 10.98
C LEU A 74 -9.22 -12.19 11.49
N THR A 75 -10.38 -12.09 10.84
CA THR A 75 -11.53 -12.97 11.05
C THR A 75 -12.10 -13.41 9.70
N VAL A 76 -12.92 -14.47 9.74
CA VAL A 76 -13.62 -14.97 8.56
C VAL A 76 -15.11 -14.74 8.74
N ALA A 77 -15.70 -13.94 7.86
CA ALA A 77 -17.14 -13.69 7.79
C ALA A 77 -17.64 -14.03 6.39
N LYS A 78 -18.68 -14.86 6.27
CA LYS A 78 -19.25 -15.29 4.97
C LYS A 78 -18.21 -15.80 3.95
N LYS A 79 -17.21 -16.56 4.41
CA LYS A 79 -16.07 -17.07 3.60
C LYS A 79 -15.12 -15.97 3.08
N VAL A 80 -15.25 -14.73 3.56
CA VAL A 80 -14.37 -13.61 3.23
C VAL A 80 -13.48 -13.32 4.44
N ILE A 81 -12.17 -13.22 4.21
CA ILE A 81 -11.20 -12.78 5.22
C ILE A 81 -11.32 -11.26 5.37
N GLN A 82 -11.43 -10.77 6.60
CA GLN A 82 -11.54 -9.36 6.93
C GLN A 82 -10.76 -9.07 8.22
N TYR A 83 -10.46 -7.80 8.49
CA TYR A 83 -9.88 -7.40 9.78
C TYR A 83 -10.88 -7.61 10.92
N GLU A 84 -10.44 -8.19 12.03
CA GLU A 84 -11.22 -8.29 13.27
C GLU A 84 -11.01 -7.00 14.07
N LEU A 85 -11.97 -6.09 14.07
CA LEU A 85 -11.87 -4.83 14.83
C LEU A 85 -12.56 -4.94 16.19
N LEU A 86 -13.72 -5.60 16.21
CA LEU A 86 -14.56 -5.80 17.39
C LEU A 86 -14.74 -7.29 17.63
N LYS A 87 -14.48 -7.74 18.86
CA LYS A 87 -14.69 -9.12 19.28
C LYS A 87 -15.90 -9.20 20.22
N PRO A 88 -16.97 -9.94 19.84
CA PRO A 88 -18.13 -10.14 20.70
C PRO A 88 -17.79 -10.91 21.99
N GLY A 89 -18.47 -10.55 23.09
CA GLY A 89 -18.36 -11.18 24.41
C GLY A 89 -19.41 -10.59 25.35
N GLU A 90 -19.29 -10.84 26.67
CA GLU A 90 -20.11 -10.15 27.68
C GLU A 90 -19.94 -8.63 27.60
N LYS A 91 -18.69 -8.19 27.42
CA LYS A 91 -18.32 -6.88 26.90
C LYS A 91 -17.74 -7.05 25.49
N ILE A 92 -17.94 -6.03 24.66
CA ILE A 92 -17.42 -5.97 23.29
C ILE A 92 -16.01 -5.39 23.35
N LYS A 93 -15.01 -6.20 22.97
CA LYS A 93 -13.61 -5.77 22.99
C LYS A 93 -13.20 -5.14 21.67
N VAL A 94 -12.49 -4.02 21.73
CA VAL A 94 -11.72 -3.50 20.59
C VAL A 94 -10.44 -4.32 20.49
N VAL A 95 -10.27 -5.05 19.39
CA VAL A 95 -9.13 -5.94 19.16
C VAL A 95 -8.22 -5.48 18.02
N GLY A 96 -8.75 -4.69 17.10
CA GLY A 96 -8.00 -4.06 16.02
C GLY A 96 -8.35 -2.58 15.93
N ASP A 97 -7.36 -1.71 16.08
CA ASP A 97 -7.48 -0.26 16.02
C ASP A 97 -6.23 0.38 15.42
N ILE A 98 -6.33 1.65 15.02
CA ILE A 98 -5.23 2.37 14.36
C ILE A 98 -4.08 2.72 15.30
N ILE A 99 -4.26 2.70 16.62
CA ILE A 99 -3.22 3.05 17.58
C ILE A 99 -2.27 1.87 17.77
N ASN A 100 -2.80 0.67 17.93
CA ASN A 100 -2.01 -0.54 18.10
C ASN A 100 -1.50 -1.15 16.79
N TYR A 101 -2.20 -0.92 15.67
CA TYR A 101 -1.86 -1.52 14.38
C TYR A 101 -1.65 -0.45 13.31
N ALA A 102 -0.37 -0.17 13.01
CA ALA A 102 0.02 0.75 11.94
C ALA A 102 -0.53 0.33 10.57
N GLU A 103 -0.72 -0.97 10.33
CA GLU A 103 -1.35 -1.50 9.11
C GLU A 103 -2.76 -0.94 8.90
N LEU A 104 -3.61 -0.97 9.94
CA LEU A 104 -4.99 -0.45 9.88
C LEU A 104 -5.00 1.06 9.72
N ASP A 105 -4.05 1.76 10.35
CA ASP A 105 -3.92 3.20 10.20
C ASP A 105 -3.58 3.58 8.77
N ALA A 106 -2.51 3.00 8.20
CA ALA A 106 -1.95 3.39 6.92
C ALA A 106 -2.71 2.84 5.71
N PHE A 107 -3.23 1.61 5.77
CA PHE A 107 -3.84 0.95 4.60
C PHE A 107 -5.37 0.83 4.69
N GLY A 108 -5.95 1.33 5.79
CA GLY A 108 -7.39 1.32 5.98
C GLY A 108 -7.96 -0.09 6.09
N TYR A 109 -9.28 -0.17 6.16
CA TYR A 109 -9.97 -1.44 6.33
C TYR A 109 -11.45 -1.31 5.97
N MET A 110 -12.06 -2.47 5.76
CA MET A 110 -13.52 -2.65 5.77
C MET A 110 -13.79 -3.91 6.58
N SER A 111 -14.52 -3.77 7.68
CA SER A 111 -14.86 -4.87 8.56
C SER A 111 -16.36 -4.89 8.82
N THR A 112 -16.99 -6.01 8.52
CA THR A 112 -18.38 -6.29 8.88
C THR A 112 -18.39 -7.23 10.07
N ALA A 113 -18.67 -6.72 11.26
CA ALA A 113 -18.92 -7.56 12.42
C ALA A 113 -20.30 -8.22 12.22
N GLU A 114 -20.33 -9.54 11.99
CA GLU A 114 -21.54 -10.33 11.81
C GLU A 114 -21.68 -11.46 12.85
N LYS A 115 -22.91 -11.94 13.04
CA LYS A 115 -23.26 -13.13 13.83
C LYS A 115 -22.39 -14.33 13.45
N LYS A 116 -21.69 -14.92 14.42
CA LYS A 116 -21.54 -16.39 14.41
C LYS A 116 -22.91 -16.99 14.72
N LYS A 117 -23.65 -17.46 13.69
CA LYS A 117 -24.65 -18.50 13.94
C LYS A 117 -23.86 -19.69 14.50
N ARG A 118 -24.04 -20.05 15.77
CA ARG A 118 -23.70 -21.41 16.22
C ARG A 118 -24.42 -22.35 15.25
N LYS A 119 -23.70 -23.25 14.58
CA LYS A 119 -24.33 -24.40 13.93
C LYS A 119 -25.12 -25.11 15.04
N LYS A 120 -26.44 -24.99 15.02
CA LYS A 120 -27.29 -26.04 15.59
C LYS A 120 -27.19 -27.17 14.58
N GLU A 121 -26.69 -28.31 15.03
CA GLU A 121 -27.04 -29.59 14.43
C GLU A 121 -28.57 -29.74 14.48
N GLN A 122 -29.06 -30.54 13.54
CA GLN A 122 -30.45 -30.73 13.12
C GLN A 122 -31.49 -30.69 14.24
N GLU A 123 -32.62 -30.04 13.98
CA GLU A 123 -33.96 -30.67 13.98
C GLU A 123 -35.02 -29.65 13.55
N GLU A 124 -36.04 -30.20 12.87
CA GLU A 124 -37.15 -29.52 12.21
C GLU A 124 -38.14 -28.84 13.18
N GLU A 125 -38.93 -27.95 12.59
CA GLU A 125 -40.28 -27.49 12.94
C GLU A 125 -40.69 -27.45 14.42
N ASP A 126 -40.89 -26.24 14.97
CA ASP A 126 -42.28 -25.79 15.22
C ASP A 126 -42.37 -24.29 15.54
N SER A 127 -43.58 -23.80 15.32
CA SER A 127 -44.19 -22.49 15.49
C SER A 127 -43.94 -21.74 16.82
N ASP A 128 -44.02 -20.41 16.72
CA ASP A 128 -44.23 -19.42 17.77
C ASP A 128 -43.26 -19.34 18.96
N LYS A 129 -42.35 -18.35 18.87
CA LYS A 129 -42.06 -17.41 19.99
C LYS A 129 -41.22 -16.22 19.52
N GLU A 130 -41.95 -15.15 19.25
CA GLU A 130 -41.48 -13.77 19.20
C GLU A 130 -41.00 -13.34 20.59
N SER A 131 -39.72 -13.59 20.94
CA SER A 131 -38.97 -12.93 22.04
C SER A 131 -37.63 -13.63 22.33
N ASN A 132 -36.69 -13.60 21.37
CA ASN A 132 -35.26 -13.76 21.70
C ASN A 132 -34.35 -13.16 20.62
N LYS A 133 -34.56 -11.88 20.32
CA LYS A 133 -33.59 -11.04 19.60
C LYS A 133 -32.74 -10.32 20.65
N LYS A 134 -31.42 -10.56 20.64
CA LYS A 134 -30.33 -9.55 20.77
C LYS A 134 -29.13 -10.12 21.55
N ASN A 135 -28.10 -10.54 20.82
CA ASN A 135 -26.68 -10.43 21.22
C ASN A 135 -25.77 -10.60 19.98
N GLY A 136 -26.17 -10.01 18.85
CA GLY A 136 -25.33 -9.92 17.65
C GLY A 136 -24.90 -8.47 17.44
N ILE A 137 -23.61 -8.25 17.23
CA ILE A 137 -23.08 -7.00 16.69
C ILE A 137 -23.36 -7.04 15.18
N GLN A 138 -24.07 -6.05 14.66
CA GLN A 138 -24.23 -5.84 13.21
C GLN A 138 -23.75 -4.43 12.93
N VAL A 139 -22.45 -4.29 12.72
CA VAL A 139 -21.79 -2.99 12.47
C VAL A 139 -20.81 -3.17 11.33
N THR A 140 -20.86 -2.27 10.37
CA THR A 140 -19.84 -2.14 9.31
C THR A 140 -18.98 -0.94 9.67
N LEU A 141 -17.68 -1.17 9.82
CA LEU A 141 -16.68 -0.13 10.03
C LEU A 141 -15.82 -0.06 8.78
N THR A 142 -15.64 1.15 8.26
CA THR A 142 -14.87 1.41 7.05
C THR A 142 -13.92 2.58 7.27
N ARG A 143 -12.67 2.40 6.86
CA ARG A 143 -11.64 3.44 6.82
C ARG A 143 -11.00 3.43 5.45
N LYS A 144 -11.01 4.56 4.76
CA LYS A 144 -10.25 4.73 3.52
C LYS A 144 -8.75 4.66 3.86
N ALA A 145 -7.95 4.04 3.01
CA ALA A 145 -6.50 3.98 3.17
C ALA A 145 -5.86 5.39 3.08
N PRO A 146 -5.17 5.90 4.12
CA PRO A 146 -4.37 7.13 4.01
C PRO A 146 -3.17 6.98 3.08
N VAL A 147 -2.58 5.78 3.03
CA VAL A 147 -1.49 5.43 2.12
C VAL A 147 -2.08 4.64 0.95
N SER A 148 -2.02 5.20 -0.25
CA SER A 148 -2.47 4.51 -1.45
C SER A 148 -1.40 4.49 -2.53
N ALA A 149 -1.16 3.30 -3.07
CA ALA A 149 -0.30 3.11 -4.23
C ALA A 149 -1.12 3.06 -5.52
N THR A 150 -0.54 3.46 -6.64
CA THR A 150 -1.04 3.13 -7.97
C THR A 150 -0.72 1.67 -8.30
N LYS A 151 -1.18 1.20 -9.46
CA LYS A 151 -0.56 0.03 -10.10
C LYS A 151 0.88 0.40 -10.47
N ALA A 152 1.79 -0.57 -10.47
CA ALA A 152 3.06 -0.36 -11.17
C ALA A 152 2.85 -0.66 -12.65
N ILE A 153 3.32 0.20 -13.54
CA ILE A 153 3.10 0.09 -14.98
C ILE A 153 4.45 0.16 -15.67
N SER A 154 4.69 -0.77 -16.60
CA SER A 154 5.88 -0.76 -17.44
C SER A 154 5.93 0.51 -18.29
N LEU A 155 7.11 1.11 -18.35
CA LEU A 155 7.39 2.31 -19.13
C LEU A 155 7.60 1.99 -20.62
N TYR A 156 7.91 0.73 -20.95
CA TYR A 156 7.99 0.24 -22.32
C TYR A 156 6.80 -0.65 -22.66
N PRO A 157 6.29 -0.59 -23.91
CA PRO A 157 5.33 -1.55 -24.41
C PRO A 157 5.85 -2.99 -24.32
N TRP A 158 4.96 -3.92 -24.01
CA TRP A 158 5.26 -5.34 -24.04
C TRP A 158 5.33 -5.85 -25.48
N LYS A 159 6.37 -6.61 -25.80
CA LYS A 159 6.66 -7.08 -27.17
C LYS A 159 6.19 -8.50 -27.48
N GLY A 160 5.53 -9.17 -26.53
CA GLY A 160 5.05 -10.53 -26.72
C GLY A 160 6.05 -11.63 -26.34
N ASP A 161 7.06 -11.32 -25.52
CA ASP A 161 8.10 -12.28 -25.15
C ASP A 161 7.49 -13.50 -24.44
N MET A 162 7.94 -14.69 -24.82
CA MET A 162 7.46 -15.96 -24.29
C MET A 162 8.65 -16.90 -24.04
N GLY A 163 8.71 -17.45 -22.82
CA GLY A 163 9.65 -18.51 -22.45
C GLY A 163 8.98 -19.87 -22.48
N PHE A 164 9.76 -20.88 -22.87
CA PHE A 164 9.38 -22.29 -22.81
C PHE A 164 10.26 -22.97 -21.77
N TYR A 165 9.62 -23.63 -20.80
CA TYR A 165 10.30 -24.16 -19.63
C TYR A 165 10.00 -25.64 -19.46
N ALA A 166 11.06 -26.40 -19.15
CA ALA A 166 10.99 -27.82 -18.79
C ALA A 166 12.10 -28.13 -17.78
N ASN A 167 11.84 -29.03 -16.83
CA ASN A 167 12.85 -29.46 -15.87
C ASN A 167 13.40 -30.84 -16.25
N HIS A 168 14.31 -30.85 -17.23
CA HIS A 168 14.93 -32.09 -17.71
C HIS A 168 15.65 -32.85 -16.60
N ALA A 169 16.33 -32.16 -15.69
CA ALA A 169 17.06 -32.80 -14.60
C ALA A 169 16.14 -33.60 -13.66
N MET A 170 14.94 -33.07 -13.34
CA MET A 170 13.96 -33.83 -12.55
C MET A 170 13.41 -35.03 -13.31
N VAL A 171 13.13 -34.88 -14.61
CA VAL A 171 12.63 -35.98 -15.45
C VAL A 171 13.68 -37.09 -15.56
N SER A 172 14.94 -36.75 -15.84
CA SER A 172 16.04 -37.73 -15.90
C SER A 172 16.18 -38.50 -14.59
N ARG A 173 16.20 -37.79 -13.45
CA ARG A 173 16.30 -38.42 -12.13
C ARG A 173 15.15 -39.36 -11.81
N TYR A 174 13.91 -38.99 -12.17
CA TYR A 174 12.75 -39.85 -11.97
C TYR A 174 12.85 -41.11 -12.83
N ASN A 175 13.17 -40.96 -14.12
CA ASN A 175 13.26 -42.08 -15.07
C ASN A 175 14.39 -43.04 -14.73
N GLU A 176 15.48 -42.56 -14.12
CA GLU A 176 16.54 -43.43 -13.56
C GLU A 176 16.02 -44.29 -12.39
N THR A 177 15.15 -43.75 -11.54
CA THR A 177 14.57 -44.47 -10.39
C THR A 177 13.37 -45.35 -10.76
N SER A 178 12.72 -45.10 -11.90
CA SER A 178 11.51 -45.80 -12.34
C SER A 178 11.58 -46.08 -13.86
N PRO A 179 12.48 -46.98 -14.30
CA PRO A 179 12.72 -47.21 -15.72
C PRO A 179 11.57 -47.93 -16.43
N GLU A 180 10.75 -48.68 -15.69
CA GLU A 180 9.59 -49.41 -16.26
C GLU A 180 8.40 -48.49 -16.58
N GLU A 181 8.33 -47.32 -15.94
CA GLU A 181 7.27 -46.31 -16.14
C GLU A 181 7.87 -44.90 -16.23
N PRO A 182 8.54 -44.56 -17.35
CA PRO A 182 9.19 -43.26 -17.50
C PRO A 182 8.16 -42.12 -17.58
N ALA A 183 8.41 -41.04 -16.85
CA ALA A 183 7.65 -39.82 -16.94
C ALA A 183 8.03 -38.99 -18.17
N THR A 184 7.01 -38.41 -18.81
CA THR A 184 7.12 -37.49 -19.95
C THR A 184 6.21 -36.27 -19.73
N PRO A 185 6.46 -35.45 -18.69
CA PRO A 185 5.60 -34.31 -18.40
C PRO A 185 5.67 -33.27 -19.51
N ASP A 186 4.55 -32.60 -19.76
CA ASP A 186 4.49 -31.52 -20.74
C ASP A 186 5.36 -30.32 -20.30
N PRO A 187 6.11 -29.70 -21.21
CA PRO A 187 6.74 -28.40 -20.96
C PRO A 187 5.66 -27.35 -20.75
N TYR A 188 5.95 -26.28 -20.01
CA TYR A 188 5.03 -25.17 -19.84
C TYR A 188 5.57 -23.89 -20.48
N SER A 189 4.68 -23.01 -20.90
CA SER A 189 5.03 -21.71 -21.46
C SER A 189 4.67 -20.58 -20.50
N LYS A 190 5.46 -19.51 -20.53
CA LYS A 190 5.31 -18.37 -19.62
C LYS A 190 5.57 -17.10 -20.42
N GLU A 191 4.62 -16.18 -20.42
CA GLU A 191 4.86 -14.84 -20.97
C GLU A 191 5.92 -14.14 -20.10
N GLU A 192 6.92 -13.53 -20.71
CA GLU A 192 8.00 -12.85 -20.00
C GLU A 192 7.99 -11.36 -20.29
N CYS A 193 8.50 -10.60 -19.33
CA CYS A 193 8.74 -9.17 -19.50
C CYS A 193 9.74 -8.74 -18.44
N TYR A 194 10.82 -8.10 -18.88
CA TYR A 194 11.74 -7.36 -18.04
C TYR A 194 11.77 -5.91 -18.52
N SER A 195 11.45 -4.96 -17.65
CA SER A 195 11.20 -3.58 -18.05
C SER A 195 11.44 -2.61 -16.90
N LEU A 196 11.54 -1.32 -17.22
CA LEU A 196 11.37 -0.27 -16.24
C LEU A 196 9.89 -0.13 -15.90
N PHE A 197 9.56 -0.08 -14.63
CA PHE A 197 8.22 0.14 -14.11
C PHE A 197 8.19 1.45 -13.34
N LYS A 198 7.05 2.14 -13.37
CA LYS A 198 6.75 3.24 -12.47
C LYS A 198 5.55 2.94 -11.59
N PHE A 199 5.59 3.38 -10.34
CA PHE A 199 4.42 3.46 -9.48
C PHE A 199 4.49 4.70 -8.59
N SER A 200 3.35 5.13 -8.09
CA SER A 200 3.26 6.28 -7.20
C SER A 200 2.54 5.92 -5.92
N VAL A 201 2.96 6.55 -4.82
CA VAL A 201 2.35 6.43 -3.50
C VAL A 201 1.93 7.82 -3.05
N THR A 202 0.73 7.92 -2.51
CA THR A 202 0.24 9.12 -1.84
C THR A 202 0.01 8.82 -0.36
N ILE A 203 0.46 9.72 0.51
CA ILE A 203 0.22 9.65 1.95
C ILE A 203 -0.66 10.84 2.32
N ASP A 204 -1.89 10.59 2.78
CA ASP A 204 -2.78 11.61 3.33
C ASP A 204 -2.42 11.86 4.80
N LEU A 205 -1.64 12.91 5.06
CA LEU A 205 -1.20 13.28 6.40
C LEU A 205 -2.35 13.79 7.26
N LYS A 206 -3.46 14.24 6.69
CA LYS A 206 -4.63 14.67 7.48
C LYS A 206 -5.37 13.46 8.04
N MET A 207 -5.52 12.41 7.24
CA MET A 207 -6.27 11.20 7.62
C MET A 207 -5.42 10.20 8.42
N LEU A 208 -4.11 10.12 8.16
CA LEU A 208 -3.21 9.24 8.87
C LEU A 208 -3.12 9.64 10.35
N GLY A 209 -3.31 8.66 11.22
CA GLY A 209 -3.29 8.82 12.67
C GLY A 209 -4.59 9.31 13.31
N GLU A 210 -5.66 9.55 12.55
CA GLU A 210 -6.98 9.88 13.11
C GLU A 210 -8.06 8.95 12.56
N ASP A 211 -8.89 8.37 13.44
CA ASP A 211 -10.02 7.52 13.05
C ASP A 211 -11.24 7.78 13.93
N THR A 212 -12.45 7.59 13.42
CA THR A 212 -13.67 7.77 14.22
C THR A 212 -14.72 6.76 13.83
N TRP A 213 -15.15 5.96 14.79
CA TRP A 213 -16.19 4.96 14.62
C TRP A 213 -17.51 5.49 15.11
N PHE A 214 -18.56 5.34 14.32
CA PHE A 214 -19.94 5.58 14.76
C PHE A 214 -20.59 4.23 15.06
N LEU A 215 -21.03 4.03 16.30
CA LEU A 215 -21.46 2.74 16.83
C LEU A 215 -22.90 2.81 17.35
N PRO A 216 -23.76 1.81 17.10
CA PRO A 216 -25.12 1.80 17.64
C PRO A 216 -25.14 1.61 19.16
N ASP A 217 -26.24 1.99 19.81
CA ASP A 217 -26.37 2.02 21.28
C ASP A 217 -26.10 0.68 21.95
N ASN A 218 -26.50 -0.42 21.30
CA ASN A 218 -26.28 -1.77 21.80
C ASN A 218 -24.80 -2.18 21.80
N VAL A 219 -23.96 -1.50 21.03
CA VAL A 219 -22.53 -1.75 20.93
C VAL A 219 -21.76 -0.80 21.83
N ILE A 220 -22.00 0.50 21.70
CA ILE A 220 -21.26 1.53 22.43
C ILE A 220 -21.39 1.39 23.95
N ASN A 221 -22.56 0.97 24.44
CA ASN A 221 -22.81 0.79 25.87
C ASN A 221 -22.16 -0.47 26.46
N LYS A 222 -21.78 -1.44 25.60
CA LYS A 222 -21.10 -2.68 25.99
C LYS A 222 -19.61 -2.65 25.66
N LEU A 223 -19.10 -1.53 25.15
CA LEU A 223 -17.73 -1.42 24.68
C LEU A 223 -16.76 -1.45 25.86
N ASP A 224 -15.76 -2.32 25.77
CA ASP A 224 -14.58 -2.30 26.63
C ASP A 224 -13.55 -1.37 25.98
N ILE A 225 -13.40 -0.16 26.53
CA ILE A 225 -12.49 0.85 25.98
C ILE A 225 -11.06 0.35 26.23
N PRO A 226 -10.21 0.26 25.20
CA PRO A 226 -8.83 -0.13 25.40
C PRO A 226 -8.15 0.88 26.33
N LYS A 227 -7.48 0.38 27.37
CA LYS A 227 -6.57 1.21 28.19
C LYS A 227 -5.38 1.56 27.32
N ILE A 228 -5.48 2.67 26.61
CA ILE A 228 -4.37 3.17 25.82
C ILE A 228 -3.48 3.93 26.79
N GLU A 229 -2.32 3.37 27.08
CA GLU A 229 -1.24 4.12 27.72
C GLU A 229 -0.91 5.29 26.80
N ASP A 230 -0.84 6.51 27.34
CA ASP A 230 -0.61 7.78 26.63
C ASP A 230 0.60 7.80 25.67
N LYS A 231 1.39 6.72 25.64
CA LYS A 231 2.57 6.49 24.82
C LYS A 231 2.33 6.57 23.30
N TYR A 232 1.19 6.15 22.77
CA TYR A 232 0.97 6.07 21.31
C TYR A 232 -0.12 7.02 20.79
N GLY A 233 -1.08 7.40 21.63
CA GLY A 233 -2.23 8.19 21.22
C GLY A 233 -3.34 8.21 22.27
N THR A 234 -4.49 8.73 21.89
CA THR A 234 -5.67 8.87 22.74
C THR A 234 -6.89 8.19 22.13
N VAL A 235 -7.78 7.71 23.00
CA VAL A 235 -9.09 7.18 22.63
C VAL A 235 -10.17 7.92 23.41
N GLU A 236 -11.09 8.54 22.68
CA GLU A 236 -12.16 9.34 23.26
C GLU A 236 -13.51 8.70 22.92
N LEU A 237 -14.22 8.25 23.96
CA LEU A 237 -15.59 7.77 23.83
C LEU A 237 -16.57 8.92 24.06
N ASN A 238 -17.42 9.19 23.07
CA ASN A 238 -18.54 10.11 23.20
C ASN A 238 -19.86 9.33 23.03
N LYS A 239 -20.55 9.08 24.14
CA LYS A 239 -21.81 8.33 24.16
C LYS A 239 -22.97 9.11 23.53
N GLU A 240 -22.99 10.44 23.64
CA GLU A 240 -24.05 11.29 23.07
C GLU A 240 -23.99 11.29 21.54
N LYS A 241 -22.78 11.46 20.98
CA LYS A 241 -22.52 11.41 19.52
C LYS A 241 -22.38 9.99 18.98
N LYS A 242 -22.51 8.98 19.85
CA LYS A 242 -22.38 7.56 19.53
C LYS A 242 -21.06 7.26 18.80
N SER A 243 -19.98 7.90 19.22
CA SER A 243 -18.70 7.87 18.52
C SER A 243 -17.53 7.45 19.42
N LEU A 244 -16.57 6.73 18.84
CA LEU A 244 -15.28 6.40 19.42
C LEU A 244 -14.18 6.96 18.52
N LYS A 245 -13.42 7.94 19.02
CA LYS A 245 -12.36 8.60 18.25
C LYS A 245 -11.00 8.09 18.68
N PHE A 246 -10.13 7.78 17.72
CA PHE A 246 -8.75 7.40 17.89
C PHE A 246 -7.86 8.49 17.32
N LYS A 247 -6.81 8.89 18.05
CA LYS A 247 -5.85 9.89 17.59
C LYS A 247 -4.44 9.51 18.03
N LEU A 248 -3.51 9.40 17.10
CA LEU A 248 -2.09 9.23 17.42
C LEU A 248 -1.50 10.51 17.99
N ASN A 249 -0.49 10.36 18.84
CA ASN A 249 0.39 11.49 19.16
C ASN A 249 1.29 11.85 17.96
N PRO A 250 1.81 13.09 17.90
CA PRO A 250 2.64 13.53 16.78
C PRO A 250 3.87 12.67 16.55
N GLU A 251 4.57 12.25 17.60
CA GLU A 251 5.78 11.42 17.51
C GLU A 251 5.52 10.06 16.84
N THR A 252 4.45 9.36 17.24
CA THR A 252 4.08 8.07 16.65
C THR A 252 3.66 8.24 15.20
N LYS A 253 2.92 9.31 14.90
CA LYS A 253 2.53 9.65 13.53
C LYS A 253 3.74 9.93 12.65
N THR A 254 4.68 10.77 13.11
CA THR A 254 5.94 11.04 12.43
C THR A 254 6.70 9.75 12.19
N LYS A 255 6.89 8.92 13.22
CA LYS A 255 7.60 7.65 13.11
C LYS A 255 7.03 6.76 12.00
N ARG A 256 5.70 6.59 11.94
CA ARG A 256 5.03 5.80 10.89
C ARG A 256 5.25 6.38 9.50
N VAL A 257 5.09 7.69 9.33
CA VAL A 257 5.30 8.35 8.03
C VAL A 257 6.74 8.16 7.56
N LEU A 258 7.72 8.38 8.43
CA LEU A 258 9.13 8.21 8.10
C LEU A 258 9.47 6.75 7.75
N GLN A 259 8.93 5.77 8.48
CA GLN A 259 9.12 4.35 8.17
C GLN A 259 8.56 3.97 6.79
N ILE A 260 7.40 4.51 6.41
CA ILE A 260 6.83 4.34 5.06
C ILE A 260 7.78 4.94 4.02
N LEU A 261 8.29 6.15 4.26
CA LEU A 261 9.25 6.79 3.34
C LEU A 261 10.55 5.98 3.24
N ASP A 262 11.06 5.42 4.34
CA ASP A 262 12.31 4.67 4.38
C ASP A 262 12.20 3.38 3.57
N VAL A 263 11.13 2.59 3.71
CA VAL A 263 10.96 1.37 2.89
C VAL A 263 10.75 1.67 1.42
N LEU A 264 10.05 2.77 1.09
CA LEU A 264 9.84 3.16 -0.30
C LEU A 264 11.16 3.58 -0.96
N LYS A 265 12.04 4.23 -0.19
CA LYS A 265 13.34 4.72 -0.67
C LYS A 265 14.41 3.65 -0.69
N ASP A 266 14.42 2.71 0.25
CA ASP A 266 15.41 1.63 0.31
C ASP A 266 15.01 0.39 -0.51
N GLY A 267 13.73 0.25 -0.84
CA GLY A 267 13.19 -0.82 -1.68
C GLY A 267 12.32 -1.83 -0.94
N LEU A 268 11.55 -2.60 -1.72
CA LEU A 268 10.52 -3.52 -1.21
C LEU A 268 10.89 -4.98 -1.48
N ILE A 269 10.50 -5.84 -0.54
CA ILE A 269 10.54 -7.29 -0.70
C ILE A 269 9.56 -7.68 -1.80
N ALA A 270 10.08 -8.25 -2.89
CA ALA A 270 9.28 -8.83 -3.95
C ALA A 270 9.84 -10.19 -4.37
N HIS A 271 9.13 -11.23 -3.94
CA HIS A 271 9.31 -12.61 -4.35
C HIS A 271 8.06 -13.09 -5.08
N GLY A 272 8.25 -13.95 -6.09
CA GLY A 272 7.19 -14.49 -6.92
C GLY A 272 7.73 -15.55 -7.88
N SER A 273 7.01 -16.66 -8.03
CA SER A 273 7.34 -17.74 -8.97
C SER A 273 8.77 -18.30 -8.87
N GLY A 274 9.34 -18.34 -7.66
CA GLY A 274 10.72 -18.79 -7.43
C GLY A 274 11.80 -17.75 -7.76
N GLU A 275 11.41 -16.57 -8.24
CA GLU A 275 12.29 -15.45 -8.55
C GLU A 275 12.28 -14.40 -7.43
N ASN A 276 13.40 -13.68 -7.29
CA ASN A 276 13.57 -12.59 -6.33
C ASN A 276 14.30 -11.42 -6.98
N TYR A 277 13.54 -10.51 -7.59
CA TYR A 277 14.08 -9.26 -8.13
C TYR A 277 14.08 -8.13 -7.08
N GLY A 278 13.26 -8.25 -6.02
CA GLY A 278 12.94 -7.11 -5.17
C GLY A 278 12.24 -6.00 -5.96
N ILE A 279 11.94 -4.87 -5.32
CA ILE A 279 11.56 -3.63 -6.00
C ILE A 279 12.54 -2.59 -5.49
N ILE A 280 13.62 -2.39 -6.24
CA ILE A 280 14.71 -1.50 -5.86
C ILE A 280 14.57 -0.20 -6.65
N PRO A 281 14.38 0.95 -6.00
CA PRO A 281 14.27 2.22 -6.67
C PRO A 281 15.52 2.55 -7.49
N LEU A 282 15.31 2.95 -8.75
CA LEU A 282 16.34 3.52 -9.61
C LEU A 282 16.23 5.04 -9.67
N PHE A 283 15.00 5.56 -9.57
CA PHE A 283 14.70 6.98 -9.51
C PHE A 283 13.53 7.22 -8.57
N ILE A 284 13.59 8.27 -7.76
CA ILE A 284 12.52 8.69 -6.86
C ILE A 284 12.34 10.21 -6.98
N VAL A 285 11.08 10.63 -7.04
CA VAL A 285 10.67 12.01 -6.81
C VAL A 285 9.55 12.04 -5.77
N ALA A 286 9.66 12.92 -4.78
CA ALA A 286 8.65 13.13 -3.77
C ALA A 286 8.48 14.61 -3.42
N ALA A 287 7.27 15.00 -3.05
CA ALA A 287 6.99 16.37 -2.60
C ALA A 287 5.89 16.37 -1.52
N PRO A 288 5.93 17.29 -0.53
CA PRO A 288 4.77 17.59 0.26
C PRO A 288 3.78 18.36 -0.61
N VAL A 289 2.50 18.01 -0.47
CA VAL A 289 1.43 18.54 -1.31
C VAL A 289 0.25 19.04 -0.50
N LYS A 290 -0.40 20.08 -1.03
CA LYS A 290 -1.65 20.63 -0.51
C LYS A 290 -2.85 19.74 -0.81
N ILE A 291 -2.72 18.79 -1.74
CA ILE A 291 -3.74 17.78 -2.05
C ILE A 291 -3.05 16.42 -2.29
N PRO A 292 -3.47 15.33 -1.60
CA PRO A 292 -2.81 14.02 -1.69
C PRO A 292 -3.15 13.30 -3.01
N ILE A 293 -2.50 13.72 -4.11
CA ILE A 293 -2.64 13.10 -5.43
C ILE A 293 -1.29 12.59 -5.97
N PRO A 294 -1.27 11.58 -6.87
CA PRO A 294 -0.04 11.04 -7.45
C PRO A 294 0.51 11.97 -8.55
N LEU A 295 0.99 13.15 -8.14
CA LEU A 295 1.30 14.28 -9.02
C LEU A 295 2.27 13.95 -10.16
N PHE A 296 3.34 13.20 -9.86
CA PHE A 296 4.39 12.90 -10.83
C PHE A 296 4.10 11.66 -11.69
N HIS A 297 3.00 10.93 -11.43
CA HIS A 297 2.76 9.62 -12.05
C HIS A 297 2.66 9.68 -13.58
N SER A 298 1.89 10.63 -14.12
CA SER A 298 1.70 10.79 -15.56
C SER A 298 2.91 11.40 -16.26
N ILE A 299 3.73 12.13 -15.49
CA ILE A 299 4.81 12.98 -15.99
C ILE A 299 6.11 12.20 -16.16
N ILE A 300 6.37 11.22 -15.29
CA ILE A 300 7.52 10.33 -15.44
C ILE A 300 7.30 9.45 -16.68
N GLN A 301 8.04 9.74 -17.75
CA GLN A 301 8.07 8.97 -18.98
C GLN A 301 9.52 8.70 -19.35
N VAL A 302 9.72 7.77 -20.28
CA VAL A 302 11.04 7.48 -20.87
C VAL A 302 11.01 7.84 -22.34
N ASN A 303 12.11 8.42 -22.81
CA ASN A 303 12.37 8.52 -24.23
C ASN A 303 12.70 7.11 -24.74
N HIS A 304 11.89 6.59 -25.67
CA HIS A 304 12.04 5.21 -26.16
C HIS A 304 13.30 4.98 -27.02
N GLU A 305 13.90 6.03 -27.57
CA GLU A 305 15.14 5.93 -28.35
C GLU A 305 16.37 5.88 -27.46
N THR A 306 16.40 6.71 -26.40
CA THR A 306 17.57 6.82 -25.51
C THR A 306 17.47 5.94 -24.26
N GLY A 307 16.25 5.52 -23.90
CA GLY A 307 15.94 4.78 -22.68
C GLY A 307 15.98 5.61 -21.39
N LYS A 308 16.14 6.94 -21.52
CA LYS A 308 16.31 7.87 -20.38
C LYS A 308 14.99 8.50 -19.96
N ILE A 309 14.87 8.85 -18.69
CA ILE A 309 13.71 9.55 -18.14
C ILE A 309 13.65 10.97 -18.70
N VAL A 310 12.46 11.41 -19.11
CA VAL A 310 12.21 12.78 -19.58
C VAL A 310 12.09 13.70 -18.36
N VAL A 311 13.06 14.59 -18.16
CA VAL A 311 13.15 15.47 -16.98
C VAL A 311 12.45 16.81 -17.16
N GLU A 312 12.37 17.33 -18.39
CA GLU A 312 11.79 18.65 -18.69
C GLU A 312 10.36 18.81 -18.15
N ASP A 313 9.48 17.85 -18.42
CA ASP A 313 8.08 17.90 -17.94
C ASP A 313 7.99 17.86 -16.42
N MET A 314 8.92 17.17 -15.76
CA MET A 314 9.00 17.11 -14.30
C MET A 314 9.38 18.46 -13.72
N LEU A 315 10.40 19.13 -14.29
CA LEU A 315 10.82 20.46 -13.87
C LEU A 315 9.70 21.48 -14.07
N ASN A 316 8.96 21.42 -15.18
CA ASN A 316 7.80 22.28 -15.44
C ASN A 316 6.72 22.11 -14.36
N ILE A 317 6.39 20.87 -13.99
CA ILE A 317 5.44 20.59 -12.92
C ILE A 317 5.96 21.08 -11.56
N ILE A 318 7.24 20.88 -11.27
CA ILE A 318 7.83 21.38 -10.02
C ILE A 318 7.79 22.91 -9.95
N LYS A 319 7.97 23.59 -11.08
CA LYS A 319 7.99 25.05 -11.15
C LYS A 319 6.59 25.67 -11.04
N ASP A 320 5.59 25.11 -11.72
CA ASP A 320 4.32 25.81 -11.92
C ASP A 320 3.11 25.15 -11.21
N ASN A 321 3.28 23.96 -10.61
CA ASN A 321 2.16 23.30 -9.94
C ASN A 321 1.83 23.91 -8.56
N GLY A 322 0.60 24.40 -8.40
CA GLY A 322 0.14 25.05 -7.17
C GLY A 322 -0.06 24.12 -5.97
N TYR A 323 -0.02 22.80 -6.14
CA TYR A 323 -0.17 21.85 -5.04
C TYR A 323 1.15 21.53 -4.34
N ILE A 324 2.30 21.76 -4.98
CA ILE A 324 3.60 21.57 -4.35
C ILE A 324 3.79 22.63 -3.26
N VAL A 325 4.25 22.20 -2.09
CA VAL A 325 4.56 23.08 -0.97
C VAL A 325 5.88 23.79 -1.20
N ARG A 326 5.96 25.07 -0.81
CA ARG A 326 7.12 25.93 -1.04
C ARG A 326 7.52 26.65 0.24
N GLU A 327 8.81 26.97 0.36
CA GLU A 327 9.33 27.95 1.33
C GLU A 327 9.77 29.20 0.56
N GLY A 328 8.95 30.25 0.63
CA GLY A 328 9.05 31.38 -0.32
C GLY A 328 8.82 30.86 -1.74
N ASP A 329 9.76 31.14 -2.64
CA ASP A 329 9.69 30.68 -4.04
C ASP A 329 10.22 29.24 -4.24
N LYS A 330 10.95 28.70 -3.26
CA LYS A 330 11.64 27.42 -3.39
C LYS A 330 10.70 26.23 -3.16
N PRO A 331 10.51 25.33 -4.14
CA PRO A 331 9.69 24.15 -3.95
C PRO A 331 10.40 23.12 -3.06
N ILE A 332 9.65 22.54 -2.13
CA ILE A 332 10.15 21.42 -1.32
C ILE A 332 9.94 20.14 -2.10
N VAL A 333 11.01 19.60 -2.67
CA VAL A 333 10.99 18.38 -3.46
C VAL A 333 12.23 17.56 -3.12
N TYR A 334 12.04 16.26 -2.93
CA TYR A 334 13.11 15.27 -2.86
C TYR A 334 13.21 14.58 -4.20
N ILE A 335 14.41 14.60 -4.80
CA ILE A 335 14.71 13.85 -6.02
C ILE A 335 15.99 13.08 -5.80
N GLN A 336 15.99 11.82 -6.22
CA GLN A 336 17.20 11.01 -6.21
C GLN A 336 17.20 10.05 -7.39
N SER A 337 18.31 10.08 -8.13
CA SER A 337 18.67 9.01 -9.05
C SER A 337 19.72 8.11 -8.43
N PHE A 338 19.49 6.80 -8.46
CA PHE A 338 20.43 5.78 -7.98
C PHE A 338 21.25 5.17 -9.12
N ARG A 339 20.86 5.43 -10.39
CA ARG A 339 21.55 4.97 -11.59
C ARG A 339 21.83 6.17 -12.51
N LYS A 340 23.05 6.29 -13.04
CA LYS A 340 23.42 7.44 -13.90
C LYS A 340 22.92 7.29 -15.34
N ASP A 341 22.80 6.06 -15.82
CA ASP A 341 22.41 5.74 -17.20
C ASP A 341 20.94 6.04 -17.53
N ILE A 342 20.09 6.19 -16.52
CA ILE A 342 18.66 6.49 -16.70
C ILE A 342 18.36 7.98 -16.89
N LEU A 343 19.36 8.85 -16.77
CA LEU A 343 19.25 10.29 -16.96
C LEU A 343 20.32 10.79 -17.94
N ASP A 344 20.08 11.97 -18.54
CA ASP A 344 21.15 12.70 -19.21
C ASP A 344 22.07 13.40 -18.17
N GLU A 345 23.33 13.65 -18.53
CA GLU A 345 24.29 14.32 -17.64
C GLU A 345 23.80 15.71 -17.24
N LYS A 346 23.34 16.50 -18.23
CA LYS A 346 22.73 17.83 -18.01
C LYS A 346 21.54 17.80 -17.04
N ASP A 347 20.75 16.73 -17.06
CA ASP A 347 19.55 16.60 -16.23
C ASP A 347 19.93 16.22 -14.79
N THR A 348 21.02 15.48 -14.63
CA THR A 348 21.56 15.15 -13.30
C THR A 348 21.97 16.42 -12.55
N GLU A 349 22.59 17.38 -13.24
CA GLU A 349 22.94 18.69 -12.66
C GLU A 349 21.68 19.49 -12.31
N ALA A 350 20.70 19.58 -13.21
CA ALA A 350 19.45 20.30 -12.97
C ALA A 350 18.65 19.75 -11.77
N LEU A 351 18.77 18.46 -11.47
CA LEU A 351 18.09 17.82 -10.34
C LEU A 351 18.86 17.91 -9.02
N SER A 352 20.12 18.35 -9.05
CA SER A 352 20.98 18.41 -7.86
C SER A 352 20.60 19.52 -6.86
N ASP A 353 19.84 20.53 -7.31
CA ASP A 353 19.39 21.66 -6.51
C ASP A 353 18.26 21.32 -5.52
N TYR A 354 17.66 20.13 -5.64
CA TYR A 354 16.55 19.70 -4.80
C TYR A 354 17.01 19.06 -3.49
N CYS A 355 16.09 18.96 -2.52
CA CYS A 355 16.41 18.48 -1.19
C CYS A 355 16.92 17.03 -1.23
N GLY A 356 18.00 16.76 -0.49
CA GLY A 356 18.38 15.38 -0.18
C GLY A 356 17.37 14.69 0.73
N TYR A 357 17.44 13.36 0.79
CA TYR A 357 16.47 12.55 1.54
C TYR A 357 16.35 12.93 3.02
N ASN A 358 17.48 13.20 3.71
CA ASN A 358 17.46 13.58 5.11
C ASN A 358 16.79 14.93 5.33
N GLY A 359 17.13 15.94 4.52
CA GLY A 359 16.48 17.26 4.60
C GLY A 359 14.97 17.17 4.34
N PHE A 360 14.55 16.32 3.42
CA PHE A 360 13.12 16.05 3.19
C PHE A 360 12.44 15.39 4.40
N LYS A 361 13.07 14.39 5.01
CA LYS A 361 12.53 13.76 6.24
C LYS A 361 12.43 14.74 7.40
N ASP A 362 13.46 15.56 7.61
CA ASP A 362 13.50 16.55 8.67
C ASP A 362 12.39 17.60 8.48
N TYR A 363 12.16 18.04 7.25
CA TYR A 363 11.05 18.94 6.92
C TYR A 363 9.67 18.35 7.25
N ILE A 364 9.42 17.10 6.85
CA ILE A 364 8.15 16.40 7.13
C ILE A 364 7.97 16.19 8.64
N LYS A 365 9.04 15.81 9.34
CA LYS A 365 9.04 15.63 10.80
C LYS A 365 8.69 16.94 11.51
N ASP A 366 9.39 18.01 11.19
CA ASP A 366 9.16 19.34 11.78
C ASP A 366 7.71 19.80 11.57
N TYR A 367 7.18 19.59 10.36
CA TYR A 367 5.78 19.90 10.07
C TYR A 367 4.81 19.12 10.96
N ILE A 368 4.97 17.80 11.10
CA ILE A 368 4.03 16.97 11.88
C ILE A 368 4.12 17.28 13.38
N GLU A 369 5.32 17.51 13.91
CA GLU A 369 5.54 17.69 15.35
C GLU A 369 5.25 19.12 15.83
N ASN A 370 5.60 20.14 15.04
CA ASN A 370 5.57 21.53 15.46
C ASN A 370 4.38 22.33 14.93
N HIS A 371 3.77 21.95 13.80
CA HIS A 371 2.59 22.64 13.28
C HIS A 371 1.30 22.09 13.91
N LYS A 372 1.15 22.31 15.22
CA LYS A 372 -0.12 22.16 15.94
C LYS A 372 -1.13 23.15 15.35
N LYS A 373 -2.05 22.68 14.52
CA LYS A 373 -3.31 23.41 14.23
C LYS A 373 -4.47 22.73 14.93
#